data_AF-A0A1M4XQG9-F1
#
_entry.id   AF-A0A1M4XQG9-F1
#
_cell.length_a   1.000
_cell.length_b   1.000
_cell.length_c   1.000
_cell.angle_alpha   90.00
_cell.angle_beta   90.00
_cell.angle_gamma   90.00
#
_symmetry.space_group_name_H-M   'P 1'
#
loop_
_entity.id
_entity.type
_entity.pdbx_description
1 polymer ?
#
loop_
_entity_poly.entity_id
_entity_poly.type
_entity_poly.pdbx_seq_one_letter_code
_entity_poly.pdbx_strand_id
1 'polypeptide(L)'
;MSDVRTSSEDYMGIQIEKSSIWIYGKGGTGIRTARVLEKSGFKVAGFIDKRAHEMAIGECPIITLQEAAEKVQDKNTVIVVICLKDVFQHEIIARDLRKFGFYQLIYKPAAFLNDGAEDSVEQRVNEIYENLVEGCHPPLMSCVIPRIDSVSVHLHDRFLIEDYGETVLAWVPIELVFNYAECFDYPKCNMPLMFGLIGLYSAFLGNLCQKEYDDALQDFYLYCGEWLHRNGISTEEKPLTGFLDSRAGVFQNLEKLAEINTGFFQQNAPTATFLDGAFYLASSGRNRVAFQIAKGYKYVPLRLAKADYTVWCDLAMVHSVERRLCEEAGSLSFAPAAHPYLVDLPCEFSDYQRLFVLAAAKEIIRDLYLQCVVVDDRGVQHVDFTCFEKLKSKLCIFEKMNDGGILRRYFQSLGIFVIGENDGDSSNADICFWKDIKSAPLGHGYCLCTDKLPEWYGSSKTGGELMFIARGLTHRYLGVKV
;
A
#
# COMPACT_ATOMS: atom_id res chain seq x y z
N MET A 1 3.38 1.08 37.64
CA MET A 1 2.46 1.23 38.79
C MET A 1 2.16 2.70 38.98
N SER A 2 1.07 3.16 38.38
CA SER A 2 0.48 4.48 38.59
C SER A 2 -1.01 4.30 38.38
N ASP A 3 -1.77 4.45 39.47
CA ASP A 3 -3.21 4.28 39.55
C ASP A 3 -3.94 5.15 38.52
N VAL A 4 -4.48 4.51 37.48
CA VAL A 4 -5.52 5.10 36.65
C VAL A 4 -6.82 4.99 37.44
N ARG A 5 -7.21 6.09 38.07
CA ARG A 5 -8.56 6.27 38.58
C ARG A 5 -9.51 6.24 37.38
N THR A 6 -10.25 5.15 37.23
CA THR A 6 -11.43 5.06 36.37
C THR A 6 -12.51 5.99 36.91
N SER A 7 -12.54 7.23 36.43
CA SER A 7 -13.75 8.05 36.54
C SER A 7 -14.79 7.43 35.62
N SER A 8 -15.87 6.92 36.21
CA SER A 8 -17.11 6.58 35.53
C SER A 8 -17.71 7.85 34.91
N GLU A 9 -17.26 8.19 33.71
CA GLU A 9 -18.00 9.11 32.86
C GLU A 9 -19.21 8.37 32.27
N ASP A 10 -20.37 9.01 32.36
CA ASP A 10 -21.67 8.52 31.94
C ASP A 10 -21.69 8.19 30.45
N TYR A 11 -21.48 6.92 30.09
CA TYR A 11 -21.80 6.45 28.75
C TYR A 11 -23.31 6.56 28.53
N MET A 12 -23.74 7.45 27.63
CA MET A 12 -25.13 7.55 27.13
C MET A 12 -25.51 6.35 26.25
N GLY A 13 -25.37 5.14 26.79
CA GLY A 13 -25.73 3.90 26.12
C GLY A 13 -27.18 3.50 26.33
N ILE A 14 -27.66 2.55 25.54
CA ILE A 14 -29.02 2.00 25.67
C ILE A 14 -28.98 0.57 26.18
N GLN A 15 -29.95 0.22 27.04
CA GLN A 15 -30.13 -1.15 27.48
C GLN A 15 -30.71 -1.98 26.32
N ILE A 16 -30.09 -3.13 26.05
CA ILE A 16 -30.51 -4.03 24.96
C ILE A 16 -31.97 -4.48 25.08
N GLU A 17 -32.49 -4.61 26.31
CA GLU A 17 -33.87 -5.01 26.62
C GLU A 17 -34.94 -4.01 26.18
N LYS A 18 -34.60 -2.73 26.05
CA LYS A 18 -35.54 -1.64 25.69
C LYS A 18 -35.44 -1.22 24.23
N SER A 19 -34.61 -1.92 23.44
CA SER A 19 -34.16 -1.45 22.14
C SER A 19 -34.71 -2.31 21.01
N SER A 20 -34.92 -1.70 19.84
CA SER A 20 -35.20 -2.42 18.61
C SER A 20 -33.88 -2.94 18.03
N ILE A 21 -33.74 -4.26 17.80
CA ILE A 21 -32.49 -4.85 17.30
C ILE A 21 -32.60 -5.15 15.81
N TRP A 22 -31.69 -4.60 15.02
CA TRP A 22 -31.50 -4.91 13.61
C TRP A 22 -30.18 -5.65 13.40
N ILE A 23 -30.13 -6.53 12.40
CA ILE A 23 -28.90 -7.27 12.06
C ILE A 23 -28.45 -6.88 10.66
N TYR A 24 -27.23 -6.36 10.52
CA TYR A 24 -26.62 -6.10 9.23
C TYR A 24 -25.96 -7.37 8.69
N GLY A 25 -26.45 -7.89 7.58
CA GLY A 25 -25.99 -9.11 6.91
C GLY A 25 -26.85 -10.33 7.23
N LYS A 26 -27.73 -10.71 6.30
CA LYS A 26 -28.56 -11.94 6.40
C LYS A 26 -27.80 -13.16 5.88
N GLY A 27 -26.58 -13.36 6.37
CA GLY A 27 -25.78 -14.56 6.12
C GLY A 27 -26.03 -15.66 7.15
N GLY A 28 -25.24 -16.74 7.08
CA GLY A 28 -25.27 -17.80 8.10
C GLY A 28 -25.01 -17.28 9.52
N THR A 29 -24.07 -16.34 9.67
CA THR A 29 -23.77 -15.67 10.95
C THR A 29 -24.96 -14.86 11.45
N GLY A 30 -25.53 -13.96 10.62
CA GLY A 30 -26.68 -13.15 11.01
C GLY A 30 -27.91 -13.98 11.40
N ILE A 31 -28.21 -15.06 10.67
CA ILE A 31 -29.31 -15.98 11.01
C ILE A 31 -29.07 -16.68 12.36
N ARG A 32 -27.82 -17.11 12.62
CA ARG A 32 -27.45 -17.70 13.92
C ARG A 32 -27.62 -16.68 15.04
N THR A 33 -27.11 -15.46 14.87
CA THR A 33 -27.22 -14.38 15.85
C THR A 33 -28.68 -14.03 16.15
N ALA A 34 -29.54 -13.95 15.14
CA ALA A 34 -30.96 -13.70 15.32
C ALA A 34 -31.61 -14.75 16.23
N ARG A 35 -31.34 -16.04 15.98
CA ARG A 35 -31.85 -17.15 16.80
C ARG A 35 -31.34 -17.09 18.24
N VAL A 36 -30.10 -16.65 18.45
CA VAL A 36 -29.53 -16.50 19.81
C VAL A 36 -30.25 -15.38 20.57
N LEU A 37 -30.48 -14.24 19.92
CA LEU A 37 -31.21 -13.11 20.48
C LEU A 37 -32.66 -13.50 20.83
N GLU A 38 -33.37 -14.13 19.90
CA GLU A 38 -34.76 -14.59 20.09
C GLU A 38 -34.88 -15.60 21.23
N LYS A 39 -33.97 -16.60 21.30
CA LYS A 39 -33.93 -17.56 22.42
C LYS A 39 -33.65 -16.91 23.77
N SER A 40 -33.00 -15.76 23.76
CA SER A 40 -32.70 -14.97 24.96
C SER A 40 -33.80 -13.97 25.32
N GLY A 41 -34.93 -13.98 24.60
CA GLY A 41 -36.10 -13.13 24.85
C GLY A 41 -36.07 -11.77 24.16
N PHE A 42 -35.07 -11.50 23.32
CA PHE A 42 -34.98 -10.24 22.56
C PHE A 42 -35.73 -10.33 21.23
N LYS A 43 -36.34 -9.21 20.81
CA LYS A 43 -37.03 -9.12 19.52
C LYS A 43 -36.10 -8.56 18.45
N VAL A 44 -35.81 -9.38 17.43
CA VAL A 44 -35.15 -8.91 16.20
C VAL A 44 -36.19 -8.26 15.30
N ALA A 45 -35.99 -6.99 14.95
CA ALA A 45 -36.91 -6.19 14.15
C ALA A 45 -36.76 -6.41 12.64
N GLY A 46 -35.57 -6.82 12.19
CA GLY A 46 -35.29 -7.02 10.78
C GLY A 46 -33.81 -7.21 10.46
N PHE A 47 -33.54 -7.41 9.17
CA PHE A 47 -32.20 -7.49 8.61
C PHE A 47 -31.94 -6.31 7.68
N ILE A 48 -30.73 -5.76 7.74
CA ILE A 48 -30.19 -4.82 6.76
C ILE A 48 -29.22 -5.61 5.87
N ASP A 49 -29.43 -5.67 4.55
CA ASP A 49 -28.53 -6.37 3.64
C ASP A 49 -28.40 -5.65 2.31
N LYS A 50 -27.17 -5.55 1.78
CA LYS A 50 -26.91 -4.92 0.47
C LYS A 50 -27.65 -5.63 -0.67
N ARG A 51 -27.93 -6.92 -0.52
CA ARG A 51 -28.68 -7.74 -1.50
C ARG A 51 -30.13 -7.97 -1.08
N ALA A 52 -30.71 -7.12 -0.24
CA ALA A 52 -32.06 -7.32 0.29
C ALA A 52 -33.11 -7.64 -0.80
N HIS A 53 -33.01 -6.99 -1.96
CA HIS A 53 -33.89 -7.20 -3.12
C HIS A 53 -33.79 -8.59 -3.76
N GLU A 54 -32.70 -9.32 -3.55
CA GLU A 54 -32.47 -10.68 -4.07
C GLU A 54 -32.94 -11.77 -3.09
N MET A 55 -33.28 -11.40 -1.86
CA MET A 55 -33.51 -12.35 -0.77
C MET A 55 -34.99 -12.63 -0.57
N ALA A 56 -35.32 -13.90 -0.33
CA ALA A 56 -36.67 -14.28 0.05
C ALA A 56 -37.08 -13.60 1.36
N ILE A 57 -38.22 -12.91 1.32
CA ILE A 57 -38.88 -12.30 2.47
C ILE A 57 -39.25 -13.42 3.46
N GLY A 58 -38.77 -13.31 4.70
CA GLY A 58 -39.09 -14.22 5.79
C GLY A 58 -40.06 -13.59 6.79
N GLU A 59 -40.09 -14.09 8.02
CA GLU A 59 -40.91 -13.54 9.10
C GLU A 59 -40.48 -12.12 9.51
N CYS A 60 -39.22 -11.76 9.27
CA CYS A 60 -38.67 -10.44 9.51
C CYS A 60 -38.38 -9.70 8.18
N PRO A 61 -38.56 -8.36 8.14
CA PRO A 61 -38.21 -7.56 6.97
C PRO A 61 -36.72 -7.63 6.67
N ILE A 62 -36.38 -7.56 5.38
CA ILE A 62 -35.01 -7.49 4.87
C ILE A 62 -34.98 -6.26 3.99
N ILE A 63 -34.17 -5.28 4.34
CA ILE A 63 -34.12 -3.99 3.66
C ILE A 63 -32.67 -3.61 3.37
N THR A 64 -32.48 -2.72 2.40
CA THR A 64 -31.17 -2.09 2.16
C THR A 64 -30.85 -1.05 3.24
N LEU A 65 -29.59 -0.61 3.30
CA LEU A 65 -29.18 0.45 4.24
C LEU A 65 -29.91 1.77 3.98
N GLN A 66 -30.14 2.10 2.70
CA GLN A 66 -30.89 3.29 2.28
C GLN A 66 -32.34 3.21 2.75
N GLU A 67 -33.00 2.07 2.55
CA GLU A 67 -34.35 1.86 3.05
C GLU A 67 -34.42 1.88 4.58
N ALA A 68 -33.42 1.35 5.29
CA ALA A 68 -33.34 1.43 6.74
C ALA A 68 -33.22 2.88 7.22
N ALA A 69 -32.44 3.70 6.52
CA ALA A 69 -32.30 5.11 6.82
C ALA A 69 -33.62 5.88 6.71
N GLU A 70 -34.50 5.49 5.79
CA GLU A 70 -35.82 6.11 5.59
C GLU A 70 -36.90 5.54 6.52
N LYS A 71 -36.96 4.21 6.66
CA LYS A 71 -38.09 3.50 7.29
C LYS A 71 -37.93 3.32 8.79
N VAL A 72 -36.71 3.27 9.31
CA VAL A 72 -36.47 3.09 10.75
C VAL A 72 -36.61 4.43 11.46
N GLN A 73 -37.70 4.56 12.23
CA GLN A 73 -37.97 5.72 13.08
C GLN A 73 -37.13 5.64 14.36
N ASP A 74 -36.72 6.80 14.87
CA ASP A 74 -35.96 6.95 16.13
C ASP A 74 -34.71 6.07 16.25
N LYS A 75 -33.76 6.28 15.32
CA LYS A 75 -32.50 5.53 15.21
C LYS A 75 -31.62 5.54 16.46
N ASN A 76 -31.84 6.50 17.37
CA ASN A 76 -31.14 6.58 18.66
C ASN A 76 -31.52 5.47 19.64
N THR A 77 -32.61 4.74 19.38
CA THR A 77 -33.09 3.62 20.21
C THR A 77 -32.88 2.25 19.53
N VAL A 78 -32.13 2.24 18.42
CA VAL A 78 -31.92 1.07 17.58
C VAL A 78 -30.51 0.55 17.77
N ILE A 79 -30.39 -0.74 18.09
CA ILE A 79 -29.11 -1.43 18.10
C ILE A 79 -28.95 -2.13 16.76
N VAL A 80 -27.81 -1.92 16.09
CA VAL A 80 -27.46 -2.65 14.87
C VAL A 80 -26.30 -3.60 15.16
N VAL A 81 -26.50 -4.90 14.91
CA VAL A 81 -25.46 -5.94 15.04
C VAL A 81 -24.91 -6.27 13.66
N ILE A 82 -23.61 -6.04 13.43
CA ILE A 82 -22.96 -6.29 12.13
C ILE A 82 -22.46 -7.72 12.06
N CYS A 83 -23.10 -8.56 11.24
CA CYS A 83 -22.85 -9.99 11.14
C CYS A 83 -22.35 -10.41 9.75
N LEU A 84 -21.24 -9.82 9.29
CA LEU A 84 -20.56 -10.28 8.08
C LEU A 84 -19.52 -11.36 8.39
N LYS A 85 -19.19 -12.16 7.38
CA LYS A 85 -18.06 -13.11 7.47
C LYS A 85 -16.71 -12.40 7.35
N ASP A 86 -16.67 -11.34 6.56
CA ASP A 86 -15.48 -10.53 6.37
C ASP A 86 -15.44 -9.47 7.46
N VAL A 87 -14.65 -9.73 8.50
CA VAL A 87 -14.49 -8.86 9.66
C VAL A 87 -13.86 -7.51 9.29
N PHE A 88 -13.09 -7.44 8.20
CA PHE A 88 -12.48 -6.18 7.75
C PHE A 88 -13.52 -5.17 7.22
N GLN A 89 -14.73 -5.64 6.86
CA GLN A 89 -15.83 -4.78 6.41
C GLN A 89 -16.61 -4.15 7.58
N HIS A 90 -16.40 -4.61 8.81
CA HIS A 90 -17.24 -4.22 9.95
C HIS A 90 -17.13 -2.72 10.24
N GLU A 91 -15.91 -2.18 10.29
CA GLU A 91 -15.68 -0.74 10.55
C GLU A 91 -16.26 0.14 9.43
N ILE A 92 -16.12 -0.29 8.16
CA ILE A 92 -16.66 0.43 7.00
C ILE A 92 -18.18 0.55 7.13
N ILE A 93 -18.85 -0.56 7.44
CA ILE A 93 -20.31 -0.60 7.61
C ILE A 93 -20.75 0.17 8.84
N ALA A 94 -20.01 0.08 9.95
CA ALA A 94 -20.28 0.85 11.15
C ALA A 94 -20.22 2.36 10.87
N ARG A 95 -19.22 2.81 10.10
CA ARG A 95 -19.12 4.20 9.62
C ARG A 95 -20.29 4.59 8.74
N ASP A 96 -20.71 3.75 7.80
CA ASP A 96 -21.85 4.08 6.92
C ASP A 96 -23.18 4.10 7.69
N LEU A 97 -23.40 3.19 8.63
CA LEU A 97 -24.55 3.20 9.54
C LEU A 97 -24.60 4.49 10.37
N ARG A 98 -23.44 4.96 10.88
CA ARG A 98 -23.34 6.25 11.60
C ARG A 98 -23.74 7.44 10.74
N LYS A 99 -23.35 7.48 9.46
CA LYS A 99 -23.79 8.54 8.52
C LYS A 99 -25.31 8.61 8.37
N PHE A 100 -26.00 7.48 8.55
CA PHE A 100 -27.47 7.43 8.54
C PHE A 100 -28.11 7.62 9.91
N GLY A 101 -27.33 7.89 10.96
CA GLY A 101 -27.80 8.20 12.32
C GLY A 101 -27.95 7.00 13.25
N PHE A 102 -27.36 5.84 12.93
CA PHE A 102 -27.29 4.69 13.83
C PHE A 102 -26.00 4.75 14.65
N TYR A 103 -26.12 4.94 15.97
CA TYR A 103 -24.96 5.16 16.85
C TYR A 103 -24.72 4.04 17.87
N GLN A 104 -25.66 3.09 18.02
CA GLN A 104 -25.51 1.93 18.90
C GLN A 104 -25.22 0.69 18.06
N LEU A 105 -23.93 0.42 17.86
CA LEU A 105 -23.45 -0.59 16.94
C LEU A 105 -22.70 -1.69 17.70
N ILE A 106 -22.98 -2.94 17.35
CA ILE A 106 -22.25 -4.11 17.86
C ILE A 106 -21.52 -4.76 16.69
N TYR A 107 -20.20 -4.74 16.72
CA TYR A 107 -19.35 -5.20 15.63
C TYR A 107 -17.96 -5.60 16.13
N LYS A 108 -17.10 -6.06 15.22
CA LYS A 108 -15.70 -6.41 15.49
C LYS A 108 -14.84 -5.20 15.09
N PRO A 109 -14.32 -4.38 16.02
CA PRO A 109 -13.51 -3.22 15.67
C PRO A 109 -12.20 -3.65 15.02
N ALA A 110 -11.73 -2.87 14.03
CA ALA A 110 -10.52 -3.20 13.28
C ALA A 110 -9.27 -3.25 14.18
N ALA A 111 -9.23 -2.43 15.24
CA ALA A 111 -8.12 -2.39 16.20
C ALA A 111 -7.83 -3.75 16.86
N PHE A 112 -8.85 -4.60 17.08
CA PHE A 112 -8.70 -5.94 17.65
C PHE A 112 -8.14 -6.99 16.69
N LEU A 113 -8.08 -6.70 15.39
CA LEU A 113 -7.47 -7.60 14.41
C LEU A 113 -5.96 -7.39 14.31
N ASN A 114 -5.49 -6.19 14.67
CA ASN A 114 -4.10 -5.78 14.46
C ASN A 114 -3.27 -5.88 15.75
N ASP A 115 -3.64 -5.15 16.82
CA ASP A 115 -2.82 -5.06 18.05
C ASP A 115 -3.64 -5.02 19.37
N GLY A 116 -4.97 -5.13 19.29
CA GLY A 116 -5.87 -4.91 20.42
C GLY A 116 -6.26 -3.43 20.55
N ALA A 117 -7.51 -3.13 20.93
CA ALA A 117 -7.92 -1.73 21.08
C ALA A 117 -7.45 -1.15 22.41
N GLU A 118 -6.99 0.10 22.39
CA GLU A 118 -6.71 0.89 23.59
C GLU A 118 -7.98 1.59 24.12
N ASP A 119 -8.99 1.81 23.27
CA ASP A 119 -10.24 2.47 23.63
C ASP A 119 -11.16 1.53 24.42
N SER A 120 -11.52 1.95 25.64
CA SER A 120 -12.43 1.22 26.53
C SER A 120 -13.83 1.01 25.94
N VAL A 121 -14.28 1.88 25.02
CA VAL A 121 -15.57 1.74 24.31
C VAL A 121 -15.49 0.65 23.25
N GLU A 122 -14.44 0.65 22.43
CA GLU A 122 -14.24 -0.39 21.42
C GLU A 122 -14.00 -1.76 22.06
N GLN A 123 -13.25 -1.81 23.16
CA GLN A 123 -13.13 -3.00 24.01
C GLN A 123 -14.50 -3.52 24.41
N ARG A 124 -15.36 -2.64 24.92
CA ARG A 124 -16.69 -3.03 25.34
C ARG A 124 -17.55 -3.54 24.19
N VAL A 125 -17.49 -2.88 23.03
CA VAL A 125 -18.22 -3.32 21.82
C VAL A 125 -17.71 -4.67 21.33
N ASN A 126 -16.39 -4.88 21.30
CA ASN A 126 -15.80 -6.16 20.90
C ASN A 126 -16.19 -7.29 21.86
N GLU A 127 -16.14 -7.06 23.18
CA GLU A 127 -16.59 -8.04 24.17
C GLU A 127 -18.06 -8.45 23.93
N ILE A 128 -18.94 -7.47 23.69
CA ILE A 128 -20.35 -7.73 23.41
C ILE A 128 -20.49 -8.53 22.11
N TYR A 129 -19.72 -8.17 21.08
CA TYR A 129 -19.71 -8.86 19.80
C TYR A 129 -19.26 -10.32 19.92
N GLU A 130 -18.12 -10.58 20.57
CA GLU A 130 -17.60 -11.94 20.77
C GLU A 130 -18.58 -12.80 21.57
N ASN A 131 -19.18 -12.23 22.62
CA ASN A 131 -20.16 -12.94 23.43
C ASN A 131 -21.46 -13.25 22.66
N LEU A 132 -21.94 -12.30 21.86
CA LEU A 132 -23.20 -12.42 21.14
C LEU A 132 -23.09 -13.26 19.86
N VAL A 133 -22.00 -13.09 19.11
CA VAL A 133 -21.84 -13.61 17.74
C VAL A 133 -20.91 -14.83 17.69
N GLU A 134 -19.80 -14.82 18.43
CA GLU A 134 -18.76 -15.86 18.36
C GLU A 134 -18.99 -16.99 19.37
N GLY A 135 -19.47 -16.68 20.59
CA GLY A 135 -20.14 -17.65 21.46
C GLY A 135 -19.50 -17.91 22.83
N CYS A 136 -19.30 -16.88 23.63
CA CYS A 136 -19.19 -17.04 25.09
C CYS A 136 -20.44 -16.40 25.72
N HIS A 137 -21.27 -17.17 26.41
CA HIS A 137 -22.54 -16.67 26.97
C HIS A 137 -22.37 -16.21 28.43
N PRO A 138 -22.25 -14.90 28.72
CA PRO A 138 -22.80 -14.31 29.94
C PRO A 138 -24.22 -13.76 29.66
N PRO A 139 -25.03 -13.49 30.70
CA PRO A 139 -26.37 -12.96 30.52
C PRO A 139 -26.29 -11.58 29.84
N LEU A 140 -26.89 -11.46 28.65
CA LEU A 140 -27.10 -10.19 27.95
C LEU A 140 -28.03 -9.24 28.73
N MET A 141 -28.75 -9.77 29.74
CA MET A 141 -29.58 -8.97 30.62
C MET A 141 -28.73 -7.91 31.33
N SER A 142 -29.22 -6.67 31.38
CA SER A 142 -28.51 -5.48 31.87
C SER A 142 -27.30 -4.96 31.06
N CYS A 143 -27.02 -5.51 29.87
CA CYS A 143 -25.95 -4.96 29.03
C CYS A 143 -26.33 -3.59 28.45
N VAL A 144 -25.47 -2.60 28.69
CA VAL A 144 -25.55 -1.26 28.09
C VAL A 144 -24.67 -1.23 26.86
N ILE A 145 -25.27 -0.95 25.70
CA ILE A 145 -24.53 -0.77 24.44
C ILE A 145 -24.05 0.69 24.41
N PRO A 146 -22.74 0.96 24.38
CA PRO A 146 -22.25 2.32 24.32
C PRO A 146 -22.69 2.99 23.02
N ARG A 147 -23.01 4.28 23.12
CA ARG A 147 -23.26 5.12 21.97
C ARG A 147 -21.93 5.63 21.43
N ILE A 148 -21.69 5.45 20.15
CA ILE A 148 -20.45 5.89 19.47
C ILE A 148 -20.81 7.08 18.58
N ASP A 149 -20.67 8.29 19.13
CA ASP A 149 -21.03 9.54 18.46
C ASP A 149 -19.96 10.03 17.47
N SER A 150 -18.69 9.75 17.75
CA SER A 150 -17.56 10.16 16.92
C SER A 150 -16.79 8.96 16.41
N VAL A 151 -16.21 9.09 15.22
CA VAL A 151 -15.10 8.24 14.79
C VAL A 151 -13.87 8.79 15.48
N SER A 152 -13.35 8.10 16.50
CA SER A 152 -11.98 8.33 16.92
C SER A 152 -11.08 7.75 15.84
N VAL A 153 -10.42 8.61 15.07
CA VAL A 153 -9.31 8.17 14.23
C VAL A 153 -8.10 8.16 15.14
N HIS A 154 -7.61 6.97 15.49
CA HIS A 154 -6.36 6.81 16.20
C HIS A 154 -5.30 6.33 15.22
N LEU A 155 -4.34 7.21 14.93
CA LEU A 155 -3.22 6.87 14.08
C LEU A 155 -2.13 6.21 14.94
N HIS A 156 -1.73 5.00 14.56
CA HIS A 156 -0.70 4.24 15.25
C HIS A 156 0.52 4.06 14.37
N ASP A 157 1.69 3.99 15.00
CA ASP A 157 2.90 3.60 14.31
C ASP A 157 2.83 2.12 13.94
N ARG A 158 2.77 1.82 12.64
CA ARG A 158 2.73 0.45 12.12
C ARG A 158 4.07 -0.06 11.64
N PHE A 159 5.09 0.79 11.62
CA PHE A 159 6.38 0.45 11.06
C PHE A 159 7.43 0.16 12.11
N LEU A 160 7.28 0.65 13.34
CA LEU A 160 8.20 0.30 14.42
C LEU A 160 8.11 -1.20 14.76
N ILE A 161 9.25 -1.90 14.64
CA ILE A 161 9.37 -3.32 15.05
C ILE A 161 9.93 -3.39 16.47
N GLU A 162 11.02 -2.68 16.74
CA GLU A 162 11.69 -2.69 18.04
C GLU A 162 12.48 -1.40 18.29
N ASP A 163 12.47 -0.91 19.53
CA ASP A 163 13.24 0.26 19.99
C ASP A 163 14.40 -0.20 20.90
N TYR A 164 15.64 0.12 20.50
CA TYR A 164 16.87 -0.19 21.25
C TYR A 164 17.51 1.06 21.88
N GLY A 165 16.75 2.12 22.13
CA GLY A 165 17.23 3.38 22.68
C GLY A 165 17.72 4.33 21.59
N GLU A 166 18.98 4.22 21.16
CA GLU A 166 19.57 5.12 20.15
C GLU A 166 19.25 4.71 18.71
N THR A 167 18.85 3.45 18.52
CA THR A 167 18.49 2.90 17.20
C THR A 167 17.15 2.18 17.29
N VAL A 168 16.44 2.17 16.17
CA VAL A 168 15.20 1.42 16.01
C VAL A 168 15.33 0.42 14.86
N LEU A 169 14.57 -0.65 14.95
CA LEU A 169 14.30 -1.54 13.83
C LEU A 169 12.90 -1.23 13.32
N ALA A 170 12.75 -0.94 12.03
CA ALA A 170 11.48 -0.56 11.44
C ALA A 170 11.26 -1.16 10.05
N TRP A 171 10.00 -1.42 9.71
CA TRP A 171 9.55 -1.70 8.34
C TRP A 171 9.59 -0.41 7.52
N VAL A 172 10.33 -0.41 6.42
CA VAL A 172 10.45 0.77 5.55
C VAL A 172 9.85 0.45 4.17
N PRO A 173 8.91 1.26 3.66
CA PRO A 173 8.36 1.11 2.32
C PRO A 173 9.46 1.15 1.26
N ILE A 174 9.45 0.21 0.32
CA ILE A 174 10.54 0.02 -0.64
C ILE A 174 10.75 1.24 -1.56
N GLU A 175 9.70 2.03 -1.79
CA GLU A 175 9.74 3.29 -2.54
C GLU A 175 10.58 4.38 -1.85
N LEU A 176 10.82 4.25 -0.54
CA LEU A 176 11.69 5.16 0.22
C LEU A 176 13.11 4.61 0.42
N VAL A 177 13.41 3.40 -0.03
CA VAL A 177 14.73 2.78 0.19
C VAL A 177 15.63 3.00 -1.02
N PHE A 178 16.78 3.60 -0.78
CA PHE A 178 17.76 3.95 -1.79
C PHE A 178 19.07 3.21 -1.54
N ASN A 179 19.73 2.85 -2.65
CA ASN A 179 21.08 2.33 -2.65
C ASN A 179 22.05 3.36 -2.07
N TYR A 180 23.25 2.91 -1.70
CA TYR A 180 24.17 3.68 -0.86
C TYR A 180 24.37 5.13 -1.36
N ALA A 181 24.30 6.11 -0.44
CA ALA A 181 24.43 7.53 -0.78
C ALA A 181 25.80 7.85 -1.39
N GLU A 182 26.85 7.18 -0.88
CA GLU A 182 28.24 7.36 -1.27
C GLU A 182 28.80 6.13 -2.01
N CYS A 183 27.97 5.32 -2.68
CA CYS A 183 28.53 4.28 -3.53
C CYS A 183 28.75 4.75 -4.95
N PHE A 184 29.77 4.18 -5.57
CA PHE A 184 30.03 4.43 -6.96
C PHE A 184 28.92 3.80 -7.82
N ASP A 185 28.56 2.51 -7.64
CA ASP A 185 27.65 1.79 -8.55
C ASP A 185 26.19 2.10 -8.24
N TYR A 186 25.50 2.75 -9.18
CA TYR A 186 24.10 3.19 -9.04
C TYR A 186 23.89 4.07 -7.79
N PRO A 187 24.63 5.19 -7.66
CA PRO A 187 24.54 6.08 -6.49
C PRO A 187 23.12 6.60 -6.36
N LYS A 188 22.58 6.59 -5.14
CA LYS A 188 21.24 7.14 -4.89
C LYS A 188 20.16 6.58 -5.83
N CYS A 189 20.34 5.36 -6.32
CA CYS A 189 19.31 4.66 -7.08
C CYS A 189 18.26 4.12 -6.10
N ASN A 190 16.98 4.42 -6.35
CA ASN A 190 15.90 3.82 -5.60
C ASN A 190 15.96 2.28 -5.76
N MET A 191 15.92 1.53 -4.65
CA MET A 191 16.16 0.09 -4.65
C MET A 191 15.23 -0.67 -5.61
N PRO A 192 13.90 -0.42 -5.64
CA PRO A 192 13.00 -0.97 -6.66
C PRO A 192 13.43 -0.79 -8.12
N LEU A 193 14.23 0.24 -8.43
CA LEU A 193 14.71 0.56 -9.78
C LEU A 193 16.05 -0.11 -10.10
N MET A 194 16.61 -0.92 -9.20
CA MET A 194 17.80 -1.74 -9.47
C MET A 194 17.45 -2.94 -10.37
N PHE A 195 17.00 -2.65 -11.59
CA PHE A 195 16.39 -3.58 -12.52
C PHE A 195 17.29 -4.78 -12.88
N GLY A 196 18.62 -4.60 -12.96
CA GLY A 196 19.55 -5.72 -13.21
C GLY A 196 19.61 -6.73 -12.07
N LEU A 197 19.72 -6.27 -10.82
CA LEU A 197 19.81 -7.18 -9.66
C LEU A 197 18.45 -7.77 -9.27
N ILE A 198 17.40 -6.95 -9.24
CA ILE A 198 16.04 -7.40 -8.93
C ILE A 198 15.53 -8.31 -10.05
N GLY A 199 15.73 -7.93 -11.31
CA GLY A 199 15.34 -8.74 -12.46
C GLY A 199 15.98 -10.13 -12.44
N LEU A 200 17.27 -10.22 -12.10
CA LEU A 200 17.93 -11.51 -11.95
C LEU A 200 17.29 -12.38 -10.86
N TYR A 201 16.99 -11.82 -9.70
CA TYR A 201 16.32 -12.58 -8.63
C TYR A 201 14.89 -12.97 -8.99
N SER A 202 14.15 -12.12 -9.70
CA SER A 202 12.84 -12.48 -10.28
C SER A 202 12.96 -13.62 -11.30
N ALA A 203 14.04 -13.66 -12.08
CA ALA A 203 14.34 -14.75 -13.01
C ALA A 203 14.60 -16.07 -12.26
N PHE A 204 15.36 -16.05 -11.18
CA PHE A 204 15.61 -17.24 -10.34
C PHE A 204 14.35 -17.76 -9.63
N LEU A 205 13.39 -16.88 -9.32
CA LEU A 205 12.09 -17.28 -8.78
C LEU A 205 11.19 -17.97 -9.81
N GLY A 206 11.55 -17.97 -11.09
CA GLY A 206 10.75 -18.58 -12.17
C GLY A 206 9.51 -17.77 -12.55
N ASN A 207 9.47 -16.48 -12.22
CA ASN A 207 8.31 -15.60 -12.41
C ASN A 207 8.28 -14.92 -13.79
N LEU A 208 9.22 -15.23 -14.69
CA LEU A 208 9.42 -14.54 -15.96
C LEU A 208 9.17 -15.48 -17.15
N CYS A 209 8.63 -14.95 -18.25
CA CYS A 209 8.66 -15.65 -19.53
C CYS A 209 10.08 -15.64 -20.13
N GLN A 210 10.33 -16.45 -21.16
CA GLN A 210 11.68 -16.59 -21.74
C GLN A 210 12.29 -15.25 -22.18
N LYS A 211 11.51 -14.38 -22.82
CA LYS A 211 11.99 -13.06 -23.24
C LYS A 211 12.42 -12.20 -22.04
N GLU A 212 11.58 -12.15 -21.01
CA GLU A 212 11.85 -11.38 -19.79
C GLU A 212 13.05 -11.94 -19.03
N TYR A 213 13.25 -13.25 -19.06
CA TYR A 213 14.44 -13.91 -18.51
C TYR A 213 15.71 -13.46 -19.24
N ASP A 214 15.69 -13.45 -20.57
CA ASP A 214 16.83 -13.01 -21.38
C ASP A 214 17.13 -11.52 -21.15
N ASP A 215 16.09 -10.67 -21.11
CA ASP A 215 16.21 -9.24 -20.79
C ASP A 215 16.82 -9.02 -19.39
N ALA A 216 16.36 -9.77 -18.38
CA ALA A 216 16.88 -9.69 -17.01
C ALA A 216 18.36 -10.11 -16.91
N LEU A 217 18.79 -11.11 -17.68
CA LEU A 217 20.20 -11.50 -17.74
C LEU A 217 21.07 -10.41 -18.38
N GLN A 218 20.61 -9.80 -19.47
CA GLN A 218 21.34 -8.70 -20.11
C GLN A 218 21.46 -7.49 -19.18
N ASP A 219 20.36 -7.12 -18.52
CA ASP A 219 20.35 -6.04 -17.53
C ASP A 219 21.31 -6.32 -16.36
N PHE A 220 21.38 -7.58 -15.91
CA PHE A 220 22.31 -7.98 -14.86
C PHE A 220 23.78 -7.90 -15.33
N TYR A 221 24.06 -8.27 -16.57
CA TYR A 221 25.40 -8.15 -17.14
C TYR A 221 25.83 -6.70 -17.30
N LEU A 222 24.93 -5.80 -17.70
CA LEU A 222 25.19 -4.36 -17.68
C LEU A 222 25.50 -3.88 -16.26
N TYR A 223 24.71 -4.31 -15.27
CA TYR A 223 24.96 -4.00 -13.85
C TYR A 223 26.35 -4.49 -13.38
N CYS A 224 26.80 -5.66 -13.83
CA CYS A 224 28.15 -6.16 -13.54
C CYS A 224 29.24 -5.40 -14.29
N GLY A 225 28.94 -4.97 -15.51
CA GLY A 225 29.81 -4.18 -16.36
C GLY A 225 30.24 -2.86 -15.74
N GLU A 226 29.34 -2.19 -14.99
CA GLU A 226 29.69 -1.01 -14.18
C GLU A 226 30.86 -1.26 -13.24
N TRP A 227 30.78 -2.36 -12.50
CA TRP A 227 31.79 -2.74 -11.53
C TRP A 227 33.10 -3.10 -12.23
N LEU A 228 33.03 -3.83 -13.35
CA LEU A 228 34.21 -4.20 -14.15
C LEU A 228 34.93 -2.97 -14.71
N HIS A 229 34.20 -2.07 -15.37
CA HIS A 229 34.73 -0.86 -15.99
C HIS A 229 35.53 -0.02 -14.98
N ARG A 230 34.98 0.15 -13.78
CA ARG A 230 35.57 0.98 -12.72
C ARG A 230 36.76 0.37 -12.02
N ASN A 231 36.75 -0.95 -11.86
CA ASN A 231 37.92 -1.67 -11.33
C ASN A 231 38.98 -1.93 -12.40
N GLY A 232 38.67 -1.54 -13.63
CA GLY A 232 39.54 -1.68 -14.78
C GLY A 232 39.79 -3.12 -15.22
N ILE A 233 38.83 -3.99 -14.95
CA ILE A 233 38.89 -5.44 -15.19
C ILE A 233 38.16 -5.76 -16.50
N SER A 234 38.77 -6.55 -17.38
CA SER A 234 38.11 -6.99 -18.63
C SER A 234 37.15 -8.15 -18.39
N THR A 235 36.25 -8.39 -19.36
CA THR A 235 35.36 -9.56 -19.33
C THR A 235 36.12 -10.88 -19.55
N GLU A 236 37.31 -10.84 -20.14
CA GLU A 236 38.21 -12.00 -20.28
C GLU A 236 38.84 -12.38 -18.94
N GLU A 237 39.30 -11.38 -18.16
CA GLU A 237 39.90 -11.59 -16.83
C GLU A 237 38.87 -12.08 -15.82
N LYS A 238 37.64 -11.56 -15.90
CA LYS A 238 36.56 -11.96 -15.02
C LYS A 238 35.27 -12.19 -15.80
N PRO A 239 35.01 -13.44 -16.23
CA PRO A 239 33.82 -13.79 -16.98
C PRO A 239 32.54 -13.43 -16.23
N LEU A 240 31.57 -12.87 -16.95
CA LEU A 240 30.26 -12.50 -16.41
C LEU A 240 29.50 -13.70 -15.79
N THR A 241 29.76 -14.91 -16.29
CA THR A 241 29.22 -16.15 -15.74
C THR A 241 29.62 -16.37 -14.28
N GLY A 242 30.82 -15.96 -13.88
CA GLY A 242 31.26 -16.04 -12.48
C GLY A 242 30.45 -15.12 -11.54
N PHE A 243 29.99 -13.97 -12.05
CA PHE A 243 29.07 -13.11 -11.29
C PHE A 243 27.68 -13.76 -11.16
N LEU A 244 27.20 -14.37 -12.23
CA LEU A 244 25.93 -15.09 -12.24
C LEU A 244 25.93 -16.23 -11.21
N ASP A 245 26.97 -17.07 -11.22
CA ASP A 245 27.13 -18.18 -10.27
C ASP A 245 27.20 -17.67 -8.82
N SER A 246 27.94 -16.57 -8.61
CA SER A 246 28.00 -15.92 -7.29
C SER A 246 26.62 -15.45 -6.83
N ARG A 247 25.83 -14.82 -7.72
CA ARG A 247 24.48 -14.35 -7.37
C ARG A 247 23.49 -15.50 -7.18
N ALA A 248 23.61 -16.57 -7.96
CA ALA A 248 22.82 -17.79 -7.76
C ALA A 248 23.07 -18.40 -6.37
N GLY A 249 24.33 -18.50 -5.95
CA GLY A 249 24.68 -18.97 -4.61
C GLY A 249 24.15 -18.06 -3.49
N VAL A 250 24.21 -16.74 -3.66
CA VAL A 250 23.59 -15.79 -2.70
C VAL A 250 22.08 -15.99 -2.65
N PHE A 251 21.42 -16.09 -3.81
CA PHE A 251 19.97 -16.29 -3.89
C PHE A 251 19.54 -17.58 -3.19
N GLN A 252 20.18 -18.71 -3.47
CA GLN A 252 19.86 -20.00 -2.85
C GLN A 252 19.99 -19.97 -1.33
N ASN A 253 21.00 -19.28 -0.80
CA ASN A 253 21.16 -19.11 0.64
C ASN A 253 20.07 -18.22 1.24
N LEU A 254 19.73 -17.10 0.59
CA LEU A 254 18.65 -16.22 1.05
C LEU A 254 17.29 -16.91 1.00
N GLU A 255 17.03 -17.69 -0.05
CA GLU A 255 15.81 -18.50 -0.21
C GLU A 255 15.67 -19.48 0.95
N LYS A 256 16.71 -20.28 1.21
CA LYS A 256 16.74 -21.23 2.32
C LYS A 256 16.50 -20.53 3.66
N LEU A 257 17.14 -19.38 3.90
CA LEU A 257 16.99 -18.63 5.14
C LEU A 257 15.59 -18.04 5.29
N ALA A 258 14.98 -17.56 4.21
CA ALA A 258 13.61 -17.05 4.21
C ALA A 258 12.59 -18.13 4.59
N GLU A 259 12.82 -19.38 4.17
CA GLU A 259 11.92 -20.51 4.47
C GLU A 259 12.08 -21.03 5.90
N ILE A 260 13.31 -21.18 6.39
CA ILE A 260 13.56 -21.87 7.68
C ILE A 260 13.70 -20.92 8.87
N ASN A 261 14.03 -19.64 8.64
CA ASN A 261 14.22 -18.63 9.67
C ASN A 261 13.49 -17.34 9.29
N THR A 262 12.20 -17.29 9.58
CA THR A 262 11.33 -16.14 9.24
C THR A 262 11.80 -14.81 9.86
N GLY A 263 12.57 -14.84 10.95
CA GLY A 263 13.16 -13.66 11.58
C GLY A 263 14.51 -13.21 10.99
N PHE A 264 15.08 -13.94 10.02
CA PHE A 264 16.44 -13.69 9.51
C PHE A 264 16.62 -12.26 9.01
N PHE A 265 15.67 -11.73 8.22
CA PHE A 265 15.78 -10.40 7.62
C PHE A 265 15.68 -9.28 8.67
N GLN A 266 14.91 -9.47 9.73
CA GLN A 266 14.83 -8.51 10.85
C GLN A 266 16.12 -8.53 11.67
N GLN A 267 16.60 -9.72 12.03
CA GLN A 267 17.86 -9.90 12.78
C GLN A 267 19.07 -9.34 12.03
N ASN A 268 19.05 -9.41 10.69
CA ASN A 268 20.13 -8.97 9.81
C ASN A 268 19.72 -7.74 8.97
N ALA A 269 18.81 -6.92 9.49
CA ALA A 269 18.35 -5.70 8.84
C ALA A 269 19.53 -4.76 8.57
N PRO A 270 19.71 -4.27 7.32
CA PRO A 270 20.77 -3.33 7.03
C PRO A 270 20.52 -1.98 7.69
N THR A 271 21.60 -1.29 8.02
CA THR A 271 21.55 0.09 8.51
C THR A 271 21.29 1.06 7.38
N ALA A 272 20.45 2.06 7.63
CA ALA A 272 20.19 3.15 6.70
C ALA A 272 20.13 4.49 7.43
N THR A 273 20.36 5.58 6.68
CA THR A 273 20.28 6.96 7.15
C THR A 273 19.17 7.69 6.40
N PHE A 274 18.39 8.49 7.12
CA PHE A 274 17.34 9.33 6.53
C PHE A 274 17.94 10.65 6.04
N LEU A 275 17.78 10.93 4.75
CA LEU A 275 18.25 12.16 4.10
C LEU A 275 17.26 12.54 3.00
N ASP A 276 16.86 13.82 2.98
CA ASP A 276 16.00 14.40 1.93
C ASP A 276 14.73 13.60 1.62
N GLY A 277 14.09 13.02 2.65
CA GLY A 277 12.86 12.24 2.49
C GLY A 277 13.06 10.77 2.09
N ALA A 278 14.29 10.27 2.08
CA ALA A 278 14.64 8.91 1.66
C ALA A 278 15.59 8.21 2.65
N PHE A 279 15.58 6.88 2.65
CA PHE A 279 16.48 6.04 3.43
C PHE A 279 17.59 5.47 2.57
N TYR A 280 18.81 5.95 2.77
CA TYR A 280 19.99 5.45 2.06
C TYR A 280 20.65 4.34 2.86
N LEU A 281 20.83 3.17 2.24
CA LEU A 281 21.61 2.10 2.86
C LEU A 281 23.04 2.61 3.18
N ALA A 282 23.61 2.19 4.32
CA ALA A 282 24.91 2.70 4.76
C ALA A 282 26.10 2.03 4.03
N SER A 283 26.14 0.69 3.97
CA SER A 283 27.31 -0.03 3.42
C SER A 283 27.05 -1.47 2.98
N SER A 284 25.96 -2.09 3.44
CA SER A 284 25.61 -3.47 3.10
C SER A 284 24.10 -3.66 2.99
N GLY A 285 23.67 -4.86 2.57
CA GLY A 285 22.24 -5.23 2.54
C GLY A 285 21.56 -5.12 1.18
N ARG A 286 22.22 -4.55 0.16
CA ARG A 286 21.67 -4.45 -1.21
C ARG A 286 21.05 -5.76 -1.71
N ASN A 287 21.74 -6.89 -1.56
CA ASN A 287 21.21 -8.19 -1.98
C ASN A 287 20.00 -8.64 -1.14
N ARG A 288 19.98 -8.38 0.17
CA ARG A 288 18.85 -8.72 1.05
C ARG A 288 17.60 -7.91 0.71
N VAL A 289 17.78 -6.62 0.43
CA VAL A 289 16.68 -5.73 0.01
C VAL A 289 16.20 -6.13 -1.40
N ALA A 290 17.11 -6.30 -2.36
CA ALA A 290 16.74 -6.72 -3.72
C ALA A 290 16.02 -8.09 -3.75
N PHE A 291 16.46 -9.04 -2.92
CA PHE A 291 15.78 -10.33 -2.77
C PHE A 291 14.35 -10.19 -2.24
N GLN A 292 14.14 -9.40 -1.18
CA GLN A 292 12.81 -9.15 -0.63
C GLN A 292 11.90 -8.44 -1.66
N ILE A 293 12.42 -7.45 -2.40
CA ILE A 293 11.67 -6.80 -3.47
C ILE A 293 11.30 -7.80 -4.58
N ALA A 294 12.25 -8.64 -5.03
CA ALA A 294 12.00 -9.66 -6.05
C ALA A 294 10.96 -10.71 -5.60
N LYS A 295 10.91 -11.01 -4.29
CA LYS A 295 9.88 -11.83 -3.64
C LYS A 295 8.51 -11.15 -3.51
N GLY A 296 8.41 -9.86 -3.82
CA GLY A 296 7.16 -9.09 -3.79
C GLY A 296 6.86 -8.39 -2.47
N TYR A 297 7.84 -8.27 -1.56
CA TYR A 297 7.67 -7.51 -0.32
C TYR A 297 7.51 -6.02 -0.60
N LYS A 298 6.53 -5.38 0.05
CA LYS A 298 6.27 -3.93 -0.02
C LYS A 298 7.10 -3.12 0.99
N TYR A 299 7.56 -3.80 2.05
CA TYR A 299 8.34 -3.22 3.13
C TYR A 299 9.57 -4.09 3.37
N VAL A 300 10.68 -3.46 3.75
CA VAL A 300 11.90 -4.16 4.16
C VAL A 300 12.33 -3.69 5.54
N PRO A 301 12.87 -4.57 6.40
CA PRO A 301 13.30 -4.16 7.73
C PRO A 301 14.64 -3.43 7.61
N LEU A 302 14.71 -2.21 8.16
CA LEU A 302 15.93 -1.42 8.24
C LEU A 302 16.23 -1.05 9.70
N ARG A 303 17.53 -0.97 10.02
CA ARG A 303 18.00 -0.41 11.29
C ARG A 303 18.30 1.06 11.10
N LEU A 304 17.65 1.91 11.88
CA LEU A 304 17.69 3.37 11.72
C LEU A 304 18.18 4.02 13.02
N ALA A 305 18.80 5.20 12.91
CA ALA A 305 18.98 6.05 14.07
C ALA A 305 17.60 6.50 14.57
N LYS A 306 17.39 6.56 15.90
CA LYS A 306 16.10 7.00 16.45
C LYS A 306 15.75 8.44 16.06
N ALA A 307 16.77 9.30 15.93
CA ALA A 307 16.60 10.66 15.45
C ALA A 307 16.01 10.69 14.02
N ASP A 308 16.59 9.93 13.10
CA ASP A 308 16.12 9.80 11.72
C ASP A 308 14.68 9.29 11.65
N TYR A 309 14.36 8.27 12.45
CA TYR A 309 13.00 7.73 12.54
C TYR A 309 12.01 8.77 13.06
N THR A 310 12.38 9.51 14.10
CA THR A 310 11.55 10.58 14.68
C THR A 310 11.26 11.68 13.67
N VAL A 311 12.25 12.06 12.84
CA VAL A 311 12.05 13.02 11.75
C VAL A 311 11.07 12.46 10.72
N TRP A 312 11.19 11.19 10.34
CA TRP A 312 10.27 10.56 9.40
C TRP A 312 8.83 10.48 9.93
N CYS A 313 8.65 10.21 11.22
CA CYS A 313 7.33 10.13 11.86
C CYS A 313 6.56 11.45 11.88
N ASP A 314 7.27 12.60 11.93
CA ASP A 314 6.71 13.96 12.00
C ASP A 314 5.35 14.03 12.73
N LEU A 315 5.36 13.83 14.06
CA LEU A 315 4.13 13.74 14.84
C LEU A 315 3.28 15.02 14.77
N ALA A 316 3.89 16.18 14.51
CA ALA A 316 3.14 17.41 14.32
C ALA A 316 2.27 17.34 13.05
N MET A 317 2.81 16.80 11.95
CA MET A 317 2.06 16.51 10.73
C MET A 317 0.97 15.46 10.99
N VAL A 318 1.29 14.36 11.68
CA VAL A 318 0.33 13.29 12.01
C VAL A 318 -0.88 13.83 12.77
N HIS A 319 -0.67 14.65 13.81
CA HIS A 319 -1.74 15.25 14.58
C HIS A 319 -2.60 16.21 13.74
N SER A 320 -1.99 16.89 12.76
CA SER A 320 -2.73 17.73 11.82
C SER A 320 -3.59 16.91 10.86
N VAL A 321 -3.13 15.73 10.42
CA VAL A 321 -3.89 14.83 9.55
C VAL A 321 -5.03 14.17 10.33
N GLU A 322 -4.76 13.69 11.54
CA GLU A 322 -5.76 13.09 12.43
C GLU A 322 -6.94 14.04 12.67
N ARG A 323 -6.67 15.31 12.98
CA ARG A 323 -7.71 16.33 13.13
C ARG A 323 -8.59 16.49 11.89
N ARG A 324 -7.98 16.55 10.70
CA ARG A 324 -8.73 16.67 9.43
C ARG A 324 -9.58 15.43 9.15
N LEU A 325 -9.05 14.24 9.41
CA LEU A 325 -9.79 12.99 9.21
C LEU A 325 -11.03 12.92 10.11
N CYS A 326 -10.93 13.43 11.35
CA CYS A 326 -12.06 13.56 12.26
C CYS A 326 -13.11 14.58 11.75
N GLU A 327 -12.68 15.70 11.15
CA GLU A 327 -13.58 16.74 10.60
C GLU A 327 -14.29 16.30 9.30
N GLU A 328 -13.62 15.53 8.43
CA GLU A 328 -14.12 15.14 7.10
C GLU A 328 -14.80 13.75 7.06
N ALA A 329 -15.08 13.14 8.22
CA ALA A 329 -15.68 11.81 8.33
C ALA A 329 -14.91 10.69 7.57
N GLY A 330 -13.58 10.76 7.56
CA GLY A 330 -12.69 9.71 7.03
C GLY A 330 -12.73 9.56 5.52
N SER A 331 -12.42 10.62 4.77
CA SER A 331 -12.19 10.57 3.32
C SER A 331 -11.18 9.45 2.97
N LEU A 332 -11.47 8.70 1.90
CA LEU A 332 -10.55 7.66 1.40
C LEU A 332 -9.37 8.35 0.71
N SER A 333 -8.16 7.89 1.01
CA SER A 333 -6.99 8.29 0.22
C SER A 333 -6.97 7.53 -1.12
N PHE A 334 -6.32 8.08 -2.14
CA PHE A 334 -6.23 7.39 -3.43
C PHE A 334 -5.38 6.11 -3.33
N ALA A 335 -4.20 6.20 -2.69
CA ALA A 335 -3.33 5.06 -2.41
C ALA A 335 -2.65 5.23 -1.03
N PRO A 336 -2.01 4.16 -0.49
CA PRO A 336 -1.35 4.22 0.79
C PRO A 336 -0.25 5.29 0.81
N ALA A 337 -0.13 6.00 1.92
CA ALA A 337 0.98 6.89 2.16
C ALA A 337 2.17 6.11 2.74
N ALA A 338 3.37 6.37 2.22
CA ALA A 338 4.62 5.76 2.70
C ALA A 338 5.07 6.38 4.04
N HIS A 339 4.24 6.23 5.08
CA HIS A 339 4.43 6.87 6.38
C HIS A 339 3.97 5.97 7.53
N PRO A 340 4.71 5.89 8.66
CA PRO A 340 4.43 4.95 9.76
C PRO A 340 3.01 5.01 10.30
N TYR A 341 2.46 6.22 10.39
CA TYR A 341 1.13 6.49 10.96
C TYR A 341 -0.01 6.50 9.94
N LEU A 342 0.29 6.46 8.63
CA LEU A 342 -0.72 6.68 7.58
C LEU A 342 -0.91 5.47 6.66
N VAL A 343 -0.09 4.42 6.83
CA VAL A 343 -0.11 3.23 5.95
C VAL A 343 -1.43 2.48 5.97
N ASP A 344 -2.10 2.46 7.13
CA ASP A 344 -3.38 1.76 7.34
C ASP A 344 -4.58 2.63 7.01
N LEU A 345 -4.38 3.88 6.58
CA LEU A 345 -5.50 4.70 6.17
C LEU A 345 -6.24 4.02 5.01
N PRO A 346 -7.57 3.90 5.10
CA PRO A 346 -8.37 3.37 4.02
C PRO A 346 -8.06 4.09 2.70
N CYS A 347 -7.79 3.31 1.66
CA CYS A 347 -7.48 3.82 0.34
C CYS A 347 -8.23 3.07 -0.75
N GLU A 348 -8.42 3.73 -1.91
CA GLU A 348 -9.06 3.13 -3.07
C GLU A 348 -8.16 2.10 -3.76
N PHE A 349 -6.86 2.39 -3.86
CA PHE A 349 -5.89 1.59 -4.62
C PHE A 349 -4.66 1.22 -3.78
N SER A 350 -4.78 0.21 -2.92
CA SER A 350 -3.74 -0.25 -1.98
C SER A 350 -2.44 -0.77 -2.62
N ASP A 351 -2.43 -1.02 -3.92
CA ASP A 351 -1.29 -1.50 -4.69
C ASP A 351 -0.85 -0.54 -5.80
N TYR A 352 -1.44 0.67 -5.88
CA TYR A 352 -1.15 1.64 -6.96
C TYR A 352 0.34 1.96 -7.09
N GLN A 353 1.00 2.26 -5.97
CA GLN A 353 2.42 2.60 -5.95
C GLN A 353 3.26 1.48 -6.59
N ARG A 354 3.03 0.22 -6.19
CA ARG A 354 3.83 -0.92 -6.64
C ARG A 354 3.50 -1.36 -8.06
N LEU A 355 2.21 -1.53 -8.35
CA LEU A 355 1.77 -2.10 -9.63
C LEU A 355 1.85 -1.11 -10.78
N PHE A 356 1.75 0.19 -10.50
CA PHE A 356 1.74 1.22 -11.53
C PHE A 356 2.96 2.14 -11.43
N VAL A 357 3.13 2.87 -10.33
CA VAL A 357 4.16 3.93 -10.24
C VAL A 357 5.59 3.35 -10.33
N LEU A 358 5.92 2.36 -9.50
CA LEU A 358 7.23 1.70 -9.50
C LEU A 358 7.48 0.95 -10.82
N ALA A 359 6.45 0.32 -11.38
CA ALA A 359 6.57 -0.39 -12.66
C ALA A 359 6.87 0.58 -13.81
N ALA A 360 6.14 1.69 -13.91
CA ALA A 360 6.39 2.73 -14.91
C ALA A 360 7.79 3.34 -14.75
N ALA A 361 8.17 3.66 -13.52
CA ALA A 361 9.49 4.22 -13.24
C ALA A 361 10.62 3.24 -13.59
N LYS A 362 10.46 1.95 -13.31
CA LYS A 362 11.44 0.93 -13.68
C LYS A 362 11.68 0.93 -15.18
N GLU A 363 10.62 0.90 -15.99
CA GLU A 363 10.76 0.85 -17.45
C GLU A 363 11.36 2.14 -18.03
N ILE A 364 10.92 3.31 -17.53
CA ILE A 364 11.46 4.61 -17.93
C ILE A 364 12.95 4.72 -17.61
N ILE A 365 13.33 4.38 -16.37
CA ILE A 365 14.73 4.44 -15.94
C ILE A 365 15.55 3.42 -16.70
N ARG A 366 15.09 2.19 -16.85
CA ARG A 366 15.78 1.15 -17.63
C ARG A 366 16.06 1.61 -19.06
N ASP A 367 15.07 2.19 -19.75
CA ASP A 367 15.24 2.73 -21.11
C ASP A 367 16.32 3.83 -21.15
N LEU A 368 16.32 4.76 -20.19
CA LEU A 368 17.37 5.77 -20.07
C LEU A 368 18.76 5.15 -19.87
N TYR A 369 18.88 4.12 -19.02
CA TYR A 369 20.14 3.40 -18.82
C TYR A 369 20.63 2.76 -20.12
N LEU A 370 19.76 2.04 -20.84
CA LEU A 370 20.09 1.36 -22.09
C LEU A 370 20.54 2.32 -23.20
N GLN A 371 19.95 3.51 -23.27
CA GLN A 371 20.37 4.56 -24.22
C GLN A 371 21.75 5.15 -23.93
N CYS A 372 22.23 4.99 -22.70
CA CYS A 372 23.51 5.53 -22.25
C CYS A 372 24.61 4.46 -22.18
N VAL A 373 24.35 3.24 -22.67
CA VAL A 373 25.34 2.17 -22.68
C VAL A 373 26.44 2.48 -23.69
N VAL A 374 27.67 2.38 -23.23
CA VAL A 374 28.90 2.51 -24.01
C VAL A 374 29.78 1.28 -23.76
N VAL A 375 30.73 1.04 -24.66
CA VAL A 375 31.71 -0.04 -24.54
C VAL A 375 33.09 0.58 -24.44
N ASP A 376 33.86 0.22 -23.41
CA ASP A 376 35.24 0.68 -23.30
C ASP A 376 36.20 -0.14 -24.19
N ASP A 377 37.47 0.26 -24.21
CA ASP A 377 38.54 -0.37 -24.99
C ASP A 377 38.81 -1.84 -24.59
N ARG A 378 38.32 -2.28 -23.42
CA ARG A 378 38.43 -3.64 -22.91
C ARG A 378 37.19 -4.49 -23.25
N GLY A 379 36.24 -3.94 -24.00
CA GLY A 379 35.00 -4.64 -24.35
C GLY A 379 33.98 -4.69 -23.21
N VAL A 380 34.13 -3.87 -22.17
CA VAL A 380 33.19 -3.84 -21.04
C VAL A 380 32.06 -2.85 -21.32
N GLN A 381 30.83 -3.35 -21.29
CA GLN A 381 29.63 -2.51 -21.35
C GLN A 381 29.40 -1.79 -20.02
N HIS A 382 29.18 -0.49 -20.05
CA HIS A 382 28.85 0.33 -18.89
C HIS A 382 28.06 1.57 -19.33
N VAL A 383 27.56 2.34 -18.38
CA VAL A 383 26.65 3.46 -18.56
C VAL A 383 27.45 4.75 -18.47
N ASP A 384 27.34 5.59 -19.50
CA ASP A 384 27.78 6.97 -19.40
C ASP A 384 26.80 7.74 -18.49
N PHE A 385 27.16 7.85 -17.20
CA PHE A 385 26.36 8.58 -16.22
C PHE A 385 26.20 10.08 -16.53
N THR A 386 27.13 10.66 -17.29
CA THR A 386 26.99 12.06 -17.74
C THR A 386 25.89 12.15 -18.79
N CYS A 387 25.84 11.20 -19.72
CA CYS A 387 24.74 11.08 -20.68
C CYS A 387 23.42 10.81 -19.95
N PHE A 388 23.41 9.87 -19.00
CA PHE A 388 22.23 9.50 -18.22
C PHE A 388 21.62 10.69 -17.48
N GLU A 389 22.41 11.42 -16.68
CA GLU A 389 21.92 12.58 -15.94
C GLU A 389 21.46 13.72 -16.88
N LYS A 390 22.11 13.86 -18.04
CA LYS A 390 21.69 14.82 -19.08
C LYS A 390 20.36 14.44 -19.72
N LEU A 391 20.12 13.15 -20.02
CA LEU A 391 18.83 12.70 -20.56
C LEU A 391 17.73 12.78 -19.50
N LYS A 392 18.03 12.33 -18.28
CA LYS A 392 17.12 12.36 -17.14
C LYS A 392 16.67 13.78 -16.79
N SER A 393 17.58 14.75 -16.74
CA SER A 393 17.24 16.16 -16.46
C SER A 393 16.41 16.84 -17.55
N LYS A 394 16.41 16.29 -18.77
CA LYS A 394 15.55 16.72 -19.87
C LYS A 394 14.25 15.94 -19.94
N LEU A 395 14.10 14.89 -19.14
CA LEU A 395 12.94 14.05 -19.18
C LEU A 395 11.74 14.77 -18.57
N CYS A 396 10.66 14.80 -19.33
CA CYS A 396 9.39 15.34 -18.88
C CYS A 396 8.32 14.24 -18.92
N ILE A 397 7.61 14.06 -17.82
CA ILE A 397 6.44 13.19 -17.73
C ILE A 397 5.19 14.04 -17.71
N PHE A 398 4.27 13.77 -18.64
CA PHE A 398 2.94 14.34 -18.61
C PHE A 398 2.00 13.41 -17.84
N GLU A 399 1.39 13.95 -16.78
CA GLU A 399 0.49 13.27 -15.87
C GLU A 399 -0.95 13.71 -16.16
N LYS A 400 -1.74 12.78 -16.71
CA LYS A 400 -3.18 12.95 -16.92
C LYS A 400 -3.96 12.03 -15.99
N MET A 401 -3.67 12.11 -14.69
CA MET A 401 -4.29 11.28 -13.66
C MET A 401 -4.68 12.12 -12.46
N ASN A 402 -5.78 11.73 -11.81
CA ASN A 402 -6.19 12.30 -10.53
C ASN A 402 -5.83 11.33 -9.39
N ASP A 403 -4.53 11.07 -9.22
CA ASP A 403 -3.99 10.13 -8.23
C ASP A 403 -3.61 10.80 -6.90
N GLY A 404 -4.06 12.04 -6.68
CA GLY A 404 -3.64 12.86 -5.54
C GLY A 404 -2.16 13.30 -5.60
N GLY A 405 -1.53 13.28 -6.77
CA GLY A 405 -0.15 13.68 -7.02
C GLY A 405 0.89 12.66 -6.55
N ILE A 406 0.51 11.38 -6.40
CA ILE A 406 1.40 10.32 -5.93
C ILE A 406 2.51 10.07 -6.96
N LEU A 407 2.14 9.91 -8.22
CA LEU A 407 3.08 9.72 -9.32
C LEU A 407 4.01 10.92 -9.43
N ARG A 408 3.45 12.13 -9.45
CA ARG A 408 4.22 13.38 -9.47
C ARG A 408 5.28 13.42 -8.38
N ARG A 409 4.89 13.22 -7.11
CA ARG A 409 5.82 13.25 -5.97
C ARG A 409 6.91 12.20 -6.10
N TYR A 410 6.57 11.00 -6.54
CA TYR A 410 7.54 9.93 -6.70
C TYR A 410 8.55 10.23 -7.82
N PHE A 411 8.12 10.65 -9.01
CA PHE A 411 9.08 10.98 -10.07
C PHE A 411 9.90 12.24 -9.75
N GLN A 412 9.33 13.21 -9.05
CA GLN A 412 10.08 14.37 -8.55
C GLN A 412 11.15 13.96 -7.53
N SER A 413 10.89 12.98 -6.65
CA SER A 413 11.92 12.46 -5.73
C SER A 413 13.05 11.74 -6.47
N LEU A 414 12.78 11.21 -7.66
CA LEU A 414 13.81 10.70 -8.57
C LEU A 414 14.55 11.81 -9.34
N GLY A 415 14.14 13.08 -9.21
CA GLY A 415 14.72 14.20 -9.96
C GLY A 415 14.22 14.31 -11.40
N ILE A 416 13.02 13.79 -11.69
CA ILE A 416 12.37 13.87 -13.01
C ILE A 416 11.26 14.92 -12.97
N PHE A 417 11.18 15.74 -14.01
CA PHE A 417 10.16 16.79 -14.12
C PHE A 417 8.82 16.19 -14.56
N VAL A 418 7.74 16.61 -13.87
CA VAL A 418 6.37 16.13 -14.14
C VAL A 418 5.45 17.35 -14.32
N ILE A 419 4.68 17.35 -15.41
CA ILE A 419 3.64 18.34 -15.72
C ILE A 419 2.29 17.65 -15.62
N GLY A 420 1.36 18.19 -14.83
CA GLY A 420 -0.02 17.69 -14.81
C GLY A 420 -0.96 18.49 -15.69
N GLU A 421 -2.07 17.85 -16.03
CA GLU A 421 -3.16 18.45 -16.81
C GLU A 421 -3.69 19.77 -16.21
N ASN A 422 -3.67 19.91 -14.88
CA ASN A 422 -4.17 21.09 -14.18
C ASN A 422 -3.16 22.26 -14.06
N ASP A 423 -1.91 22.08 -14.51
CA ASP A 423 -0.84 23.08 -14.34
C ASP A 423 -0.86 24.21 -15.41
N GLY A 424 -1.81 24.19 -16.37
CA GLY A 424 -2.06 25.32 -17.27
C GLY A 424 -2.80 24.98 -18.57
N ASP A 425 -3.90 25.69 -18.83
CA ASP A 425 -4.66 25.84 -20.10
C ASP A 425 -4.72 24.57 -20.97
N SER A 426 -5.72 23.71 -20.69
CA SER A 426 -6.00 22.46 -21.41
C SER A 426 -6.20 22.62 -22.93
N SER A 427 -6.37 23.85 -23.41
CA SER A 427 -6.40 24.19 -24.84
C SER A 427 -5.02 24.29 -25.50
N ASN A 428 -3.96 24.50 -24.70
CA ASN A 428 -2.55 24.56 -25.14
C ASN A 428 -1.74 23.32 -24.77
N ALA A 429 -2.12 22.53 -23.75
CA ALA A 429 -1.40 21.31 -23.38
C ALA A 429 -1.38 20.26 -24.51
N ASP A 430 -2.52 20.04 -25.17
CA ASP A 430 -2.61 19.17 -26.35
C ASP A 430 -1.87 19.74 -27.57
N ILE A 431 -1.70 21.07 -27.68
CA ILE A 431 -1.01 21.69 -28.83
C ILE A 431 0.50 21.79 -28.60
N CYS A 432 0.95 21.99 -27.36
CA CYS A 432 2.37 22.02 -26.97
C CYS A 432 2.97 20.61 -26.96
N PHE A 433 2.24 19.57 -26.50
CA PHE A 433 2.75 18.20 -26.53
C PHE A 433 3.07 17.72 -27.96
N TRP A 434 2.27 18.11 -28.95
CA TRP A 434 2.52 17.77 -30.36
C TRP A 434 3.44 18.74 -31.11
N LYS A 435 3.53 20.02 -30.71
CA LYS A 435 4.49 20.99 -31.30
C LYS A 435 5.90 20.82 -30.76
N ASP A 436 6.08 20.48 -29.48
CA ASP A 436 7.39 20.36 -28.86
C ASP A 436 8.02 18.98 -29.11
N ILE A 437 7.25 17.90 -29.30
CA ILE A 437 7.82 16.63 -29.82
C ILE A 437 8.32 16.79 -31.27
N LYS A 438 7.76 17.74 -32.04
CA LYS A 438 8.21 18.05 -33.41
C LYS A 438 9.30 19.12 -33.49
N SER A 439 9.54 19.89 -32.43
CA SER A 439 10.49 21.02 -32.44
C SER A 439 11.56 20.97 -31.35
N ALA A 440 11.47 20.06 -30.38
CA ALA A 440 12.54 19.78 -29.44
C ALA A 440 13.66 19.01 -30.17
N PRO A 441 14.85 19.61 -30.33
CA PRO A 441 16.01 18.83 -30.71
C PRO A 441 16.38 18.01 -29.48
N LEU A 442 16.02 16.72 -29.48
CA LEU A 442 16.41 15.71 -28.48
C LEU A 442 15.72 15.80 -27.09
N GLY A 443 14.40 16.02 -27.04
CA GLY A 443 13.62 15.88 -25.80
C GLY A 443 12.75 14.62 -25.82
N HIS A 444 12.99 13.69 -24.88
CA HIS A 444 12.14 12.52 -24.67
C HIS A 444 11.00 12.89 -23.72
N GLY A 445 9.76 12.67 -24.13
CA GLY A 445 8.57 12.87 -23.29
C GLY A 445 7.80 11.57 -23.13
N TYR A 446 7.41 11.22 -21.91
CA TYR A 446 6.45 10.15 -21.65
C TYR A 446 5.09 10.76 -21.29
N CYS A 447 4.02 10.19 -21.82
CA CYS A 447 2.65 10.52 -21.41
C CYS A 447 2.10 9.33 -20.64
N LEU A 448 1.67 9.57 -19.39
CA LEU A 448 1.00 8.59 -18.56
C LEU A 448 -0.48 9.01 -18.43
N CYS A 449 -1.33 8.26 -19.11
CA CYS A 449 -2.77 8.48 -19.14
C CYS A 449 -3.50 7.20 -18.71
N THR A 450 -4.56 7.36 -17.93
CA THR A 450 -5.54 6.30 -17.69
C THR A 450 -6.93 6.84 -17.98
N ASP A 451 -7.41 6.73 -19.23
CA ASP A 451 -8.77 7.19 -19.57
C ASP A 451 -9.84 6.37 -18.80
N LYS A 452 -9.50 5.15 -18.35
CA LYS A 452 -10.15 4.36 -17.30
C LYS A 452 -9.10 3.44 -16.66
N LEU A 453 -8.92 3.45 -15.33
CA LEU A 453 -8.15 2.40 -14.66
C LEU A 453 -8.86 1.06 -14.92
N PRO A 454 -8.15 -0.03 -15.26
CA PRO A 454 -8.82 -1.12 -15.93
C PRO A 454 -9.64 -1.97 -14.94
N GLU A 455 -10.77 -2.52 -15.39
CA GLU A 455 -11.86 -3.13 -14.58
C GLU A 455 -11.49 -4.38 -13.74
N TRP A 456 -10.21 -4.74 -13.67
CA TRP A 456 -9.67 -5.92 -12.97
C TRP A 456 -9.40 -5.68 -11.48
N TYR A 457 -9.56 -4.45 -10.98
CA TYR A 457 -9.41 -4.14 -9.56
C TYR A 457 -10.48 -4.76 -8.63
N GLY A 458 -11.34 -5.68 -9.11
CA GLY A 458 -12.38 -6.28 -8.25
C GLY A 458 -13.20 -7.45 -8.78
N SER A 459 -12.77 -8.26 -9.77
CA SER A 459 -13.53 -9.48 -10.10
C SER A 459 -12.69 -10.70 -10.44
N SER A 460 -12.88 -11.77 -9.66
CA SER A 460 -12.43 -13.11 -9.99
C SER A 460 -13.34 -13.70 -11.07
N LYS A 461 -12.83 -13.86 -12.30
CA LYS A 461 -13.18 -15.00 -13.19
C LYS A 461 -12.31 -15.01 -14.46
N THR A 462 -11.45 -16.02 -14.50
CA THR A 462 -11.10 -16.87 -15.65
C THR A 462 -10.84 -16.23 -17.02
N GLY A 463 -9.55 -16.28 -17.42
CA GLY A 463 -9.13 -16.82 -18.72
C GLY A 463 -9.18 -15.87 -19.92
N GLY A 464 -7.99 -15.44 -20.37
CA GLY A 464 -7.76 -14.90 -21.72
C GLY A 464 -7.28 -13.45 -21.73
N GLU A 465 -6.03 -13.28 -22.16
CA GLU A 465 -5.41 -12.04 -22.68
C GLU A 465 -5.30 -10.82 -21.73
N LEU A 466 -4.24 -10.85 -20.89
CA LEU A 466 -3.69 -9.72 -20.15
C LEU A 466 -2.66 -8.96 -21.02
N MET A 467 -2.94 -7.73 -21.42
CA MET A 467 -1.95 -6.81 -21.97
C MET A 467 -2.44 -5.35 -21.95
N PHE A 468 -1.52 -4.40 -21.77
CA PHE A 468 -1.67 -2.94 -21.60
C PHE A 468 -2.03 -2.56 -20.15
N ILE A 469 -1.11 -2.09 -19.31
CA ILE A 469 -0.15 -0.99 -19.46
C ILE A 469 1.22 -1.50 -18.95
N ALA A 470 2.30 -1.28 -19.72
CA ALA A 470 3.69 -1.78 -19.55
C ALA A 470 4.15 -2.92 -20.49
N ARG A 471 3.41 -3.24 -21.55
CA ARG A 471 3.99 -3.94 -22.73
C ARG A 471 4.10 -2.97 -23.89
N GLY A 472 5.33 -2.48 -24.11
CA GLY A 472 5.70 -1.78 -25.33
C GLY A 472 6.14 -0.33 -25.16
N LEU A 473 7.27 -0.09 -24.49
CA LEU A 473 8.16 1.02 -24.89
C LEU A 473 9.03 0.63 -26.10
N THR A 474 8.51 -0.21 -27.00
CA THR A 474 9.12 -0.56 -28.28
C THR A 474 8.29 -0.13 -29.49
N HIS A 475 7.32 0.76 -29.31
CA HIS A 475 6.75 1.47 -30.45
C HIS A 475 6.76 2.98 -30.19
N ARG A 476 7.54 3.69 -31.01
CA ARG A 476 7.16 5.00 -31.52
C ARG A 476 5.67 4.92 -31.89
N TYR A 477 4.77 5.41 -31.05
CA TYR A 477 3.37 5.51 -31.46
C TYR A 477 3.19 6.79 -32.27
N LEU A 478 3.34 6.60 -33.59
CA LEU A 478 2.48 7.20 -34.59
C LEU A 478 1.02 6.98 -34.17
N GLY A 479 0.30 8.07 -33.90
CA GLY A 479 -1.13 8.01 -33.64
C GLY A 479 -1.90 7.56 -34.87
N VAL A 480 -3.10 7.03 -34.64
CA VAL A 480 -4.18 7.06 -35.63
C VAL A 480 -5.45 7.52 -34.94
N LYS A 481 -5.93 8.69 -35.36
CA LYS A 481 -7.31 9.14 -35.23
C LYS A 481 -8.22 8.23 -36.05
N VAL A 482 -9.34 7.78 -35.49
CA VAL A 482 -10.70 8.26 -35.83
C VAL A 482 -11.53 8.20 -34.56
#